data_AF-A0A917VA48-F1
#
_entry.id   AF-A0A917VA48-F1
#
_cell.length_a   1.000
_cell.length_b   1.000
_cell.length_c   1.000
_cell.angle_alpha   90.00
_cell.angle_beta   90.00
_cell.angle_gamma   90.00
#
_symmetry.space_group_name_H-M   'P 1'
#
loop_
_entity.id
_entity.type
_entity.pdbx_description
1 polymer ?
#
loop_
_entity_poly.entity_id
_entity_poly.type
_entity_poly.pdbx_seq_one_letter_code
_entity_poly.pdbx_strand_id
1 'polypeptide(L)'
;MAATLERLVLGDALSVRSRAQLTRWLLDNEVGGPLLRAGVPGDWRVGDRTGAGGYGTRGAVAILWPPNRRPFVSAIYVTQTDASMDMRSAAIARLGEAIAAATELAP
;
A
#
# COMPACT_ATOMS: atom_id res chain seq x y z
N MET A 1 -9.12 7.63 -2.83
CA MET A 1 -8.05 6.72 -3.29
C MET A 1 -8.30 5.28 -2.89
N ALA A 2 -8.42 4.94 -1.60
CA ALA A 2 -8.62 3.55 -1.15
C ALA A 2 -9.81 2.84 -1.84
N ALA A 3 -11.02 3.40 -1.73
CA ALA A 3 -12.23 2.83 -2.36
C ALA A 3 -12.11 2.68 -3.89
N THR A 4 -11.40 3.59 -4.56
CA THR A 4 -11.16 3.49 -6.01
C THR A 4 -10.26 2.31 -6.33
N LEU A 5 -9.14 2.16 -5.62
CA LEU A 5 -8.22 1.04 -5.84
C LEU A 5 -8.90 -0.29 -5.55
N GLU A 6 -9.69 -0.35 -4.47
CA GLU A 6 -10.46 -1.54 -4.11
C GLU A 6 -11.42 -1.94 -5.25
N ARG A 7 -12.19 -0.98 -5.79
CA ARG A 7 -13.10 -1.24 -6.92
C ARG A 7 -12.37 -1.69 -8.18
N LEU A 8 -11.17 -1.16 -8.44
CA LEU A 8 -10.38 -1.51 -9.62
C LEU A 8 -9.72 -2.90 -9.50
N VAL A 9 -9.27 -3.29 -8.30
CA VAL A 9 -8.48 -4.51 -8.08
C VAL A 9 -9.30 -5.69 -7.56
N LEU A 10 -10.32 -5.44 -6.73
CA LEU A 10 -11.17 -6.48 -6.14
C LEU A 10 -12.60 -6.48 -6.70
N GLY A 11 -13.07 -5.34 -7.21
CA GLY A 11 -14.40 -5.18 -7.79
C GLY A 11 -14.49 -5.55 -9.28
N ASP A 12 -15.60 -5.18 -9.89
CA ASP A 12 -15.99 -5.49 -11.27
C ASP A 12 -15.86 -4.29 -12.23
N ALA A 13 -15.25 -3.19 -11.78
CA ALA A 13 -15.07 -1.98 -12.60
C ALA A 13 -14.19 -2.19 -13.84
N LEU A 14 -13.37 -3.24 -13.86
CA LEU A 14 -12.50 -3.63 -14.95
C LEU A 14 -12.82 -5.03 -15.45
N SER A 15 -12.57 -5.27 -16.75
CA SER A 15 -12.54 -6.63 -17.29
C SER A 15 -11.56 -7.51 -16.50
N VAL A 16 -11.81 -8.83 -16.46
CA VAL A 16 -10.93 -9.79 -15.77
C VAL A 16 -9.46 -9.65 -16.20
N ARG A 17 -9.22 -9.48 -17.51
CA ARG A 17 -7.86 -9.30 -18.08
C ARG A 17 -7.23 -7.99 -17.62
N SER A 18 -7.96 -6.88 -17.66
CA SER A 18 -7.45 -5.57 -17.24
C SER A 18 -7.16 -5.52 -15.73
N ARG A 19 -8.03 -6.13 -14.92
CA ARG A 19 -7.84 -6.24 -13.46
C ARG A 19 -6.60 -7.07 -13.11
N ALA A 20 -6.39 -8.20 -13.80
CA ALA A 20 -5.20 -9.01 -13.63
C ALA A 20 -3.92 -8.25 -14.03
N GLN A 21 -3.96 -7.51 -15.14
CA GLN A 21 -2.84 -6.68 -15.58
C GLN A 21 -2.50 -5.57 -14.58
N LEU A 22 -3.51 -4.84 -14.09
CA LEU A 22 -3.32 -3.80 -13.08
C LEU A 22 -2.74 -4.39 -11.79
N THR A 23 -3.29 -5.51 -11.32
CA THR A 23 -2.80 -6.22 -10.13
C THR A 23 -1.33 -6.59 -10.28
N ARG A 24 -0.95 -7.13 -11.45
CA ARG A 24 0.45 -7.47 -11.74
C ARG A 24 1.37 -6.25 -11.70
N TRP A 25 0.99 -5.15 -12.37
CA TRP A 25 1.80 -3.93 -12.33
C TRP A 25 1.98 -3.35 -10.92
N LEU A 26 0.96 -3.45 -10.07
CA LEU A 26 1.06 -3.02 -8.66
C LEU A 26 1.99 -3.92 -7.85
N LEU A 27 1.92 -5.25 -8.04
CA LEU A 27 2.80 -6.22 -7.38
C LEU A 27 4.26 -6.02 -7.82
N ASP A 28 4.48 -5.81 -9.11
CA ASP A 28 5.79 -5.66 -9.75
C ASP A 28 6.39 -4.24 -9.55
N ASN A 29 5.79 -3.38 -8.72
CA ASN A 29 6.32 -2.06 -8.41
C ASN A 29 7.68 -2.12 -7.66
N GLU A 30 8.75 -1.66 -8.29
CA GLU A 30 10.13 -1.77 -7.77
C GLU A 30 10.48 -0.69 -6.72
N VAL A 31 9.78 0.45 -6.72
CA VAL A 31 10.13 1.61 -5.88
C VAL A 31 9.36 1.69 -4.55
N GLY A 32 8.56 0.66 -4.24
CA GLY A 32 7.72 0.58 -3.04
C GLY A 32 8.43 0.02 -1.79
N GLY A 33 9.61 -0.58 -1.97
CA GLY A 33 10.32 -1.35 -0.93
C GLY A 33 10.44 -0.61 0.41
N PRO A 34 10.99 0.61 0.46
CA PRO A 34 11.23 1.32 1.73
C PRO A 34 9.97 1.87 2.43
N LEU A 35 8.77 1.67 1.89
CA LEU A 35 7.53 2.24 2.39
C LEU A 35 6.71 1.16 3.10
N LEU A 36 5.44 0.98 2.72
CA LEU A 36 4.53 0.04 3.38
C LEU A 36 5.09 -1.40 3.35
N ARG A 37 5.77 -1.79 2.27
CA ARG A 37 6.38 -3.12 2.13
C ARG A 37 7.44 -3.43 3.19
N ALA A 38 8.12 -2.40 3.72
CA ALA A 38 9.15 -2.60 4.74
C ALA A 38 8.58 -2.91 6.13
N GLY A 39 7.31 -2.58 6.37
CA GLY A 39 6.66 -2.77 7.67
C GLY A 39 5.68 -3.94 7.77
N VAL A 40 5.34 -4.56 6.65
CA VAL A 40 4.40 -5.69 6.62
C VAL A 40 5.14 -7.04 6.59
N PRO A 41 4.56 -8.13 7.13
CA PRO A 41 5.17 -9.45 7.09
C PRO A 41 5.52 -9.90 5.67
N GLY A 42 6.66 -10.59 5.51
CA GLY A 42 7.21 -10.94 4.20
C GLY A 42 6.40 -11.98 3.40
N ASP A 43 5.46 -12.67 4.04
CA ASP A 43 4.52 -13.60 3.42
C ASP A 43 3.25 -12.91 2.89
N TRP A 44 3.05 -11.62 3.19
CA TRP A 44 1.98 -10.83 2.60
C TRP A 44 2.32 -10.45 1.17
N ARG A 45 1.40 -10.69 0.24
CA ARG A 45 1.50 -10.07 -1.09
C ARG A 45 1.05 -8.61 -0.97
N VAL A 46 1.80 -7.71 -1.59
CA VAL A 46 1.51 -6.27 -1.55
C VAL A 46 1.64 -5.69 -2.94
N GLY A 47 0.54 -5.15 -3.45
CA GLY A 47 0.51 -4.41 -4.70
C GLY A 47 0.35 -2.93 -4.39
N ASP A 48 1.29 -2.08 -4.79
CA ASP A 48 1.31 -0.68 -4.36
C ASP A 48 1.70 0.29 -5.47
N ARG A 49 1.37 1.56 -5.22
CA ARG A 49 1.96 2.69 -5.94
C ARG A 49 2.36 3.78 -4.95
N THR A 50 3.57 4.30 -5.11
CA THR A 50 4.10 5.39 -4.30
C THR A 50 3.95 6.74 -4.98
N GLY A 51 3.92 7.81 -4.18
CA GLY A 51 3.91 9.20 -4.64
C GLY A 51 4.80 10.07 -3.75
N ALA A 52 5.44 11.06 -4.35
CA ALA A 52 6.22 12.08 -3.66
C ALA A 52 6.01 13.43 -4.36
N GLY A 53 6.16 14.53 -3.64
CA GLY A 53 5.99 15.87 -4.20
C GLY A 53 6.48 16.98 -3.27
N GLY A 54 6.15 18.22 -3.63
CA GLY A 54 6.48 19.41 -2.83
C GLY A 54 5.85 19.39 -1.43
N TYR A 55 6.26 20.34 -0.59
CA TYR A 55 5.78 20.51 0.78
C TYR A 55 5.97 19.26 1.66
N GLY A 56 7.06 18.51 1.46
CA GLY A 56 7.27 17.27 2.21
C GLY A 56 6.25 16.18 1.89
N THR A 57 5.61 16.19 0.71
CA THR A 57 4.62 15.17 0.37
C THR A 57 5.25 13.80 0.12
N ARG A 58 4.73 12.77 0.78
CA ARG A 58 5.04 11.35 0.52
C ARG A 58 3.79 10.50 0.75
N GLY A 59 3.60 9.45 -0.03
CA GLY A 59 2.49 8.53 0.18
C GLY A 59 2.67 7.20 -0.53
N ALA A 60 1.84 6.25 -0.11
CA ALA A 60 1.68 4.95 -0.73
C ALA A 60 0.21 4.52 -0.66
N VAL A 61 -0.31 3.99 -1.76
CA VAL A 61 -1.62 3.33 -1.79
C VAL A 61 -1.37 1.89 -2.19
N ALA A 62 -1.88 0.95 -1.40
CA ALA A 62 -1.59 -0.46 -1.56
C ALA A 62 -2.83 -1.33 -1.32
N ILE A 63 -2.91 -2.41 -2.08
CA ILE A 63 -3.74 -3.57 -1.80
C ILE A 63 -2.86 -4.61 -1.10
N LEU A 64 -3.35 -5.12 0.03
CA LEU A 64 -2.65 -6.09 0.87
C LEU A 64 -3.41 -7.41 0.85
N TRP A 65 -2.69 -8.52 0.71
CA TRP A 65 -3.22 -9.87 0.82
C TRP A 65 -2.51 -10.60 1.98
N PRO A 66 -3.01 -10.47 3.22
CA PRO A 66 -2.53 -11.28 4.33
C PRO A 66 -2.86 -12.76 4.12
N PRO A 67 -2.05 -13.68 4.64
CA PRO A 67 -2.43 -15.08 4.71
C PRO A 67 -3.71 -15.23 5.55
N ASN A 68 -4.64 -16.07 5.09
CA ASN A 68 -5.87 -16.44 5.81
C ASN A 68 -6.83 -15.27 6.13
N ARG A 69 -6.66 -14.09 5.54
CA ARG A 69 -7.59 -12.95 5.68
C ARG A 69 -8.06 -12.48 4.32
N ARG A 70 -9.16 -11.72 4.31
CA ARG A 70 -9.63 -11.06 3.10
C ARG A 70 -8.63 -9.95 2.70
N PRO A 71 -8.41 -9.72 1.40
CA PRO A 71 -7.59 -8.62 0.95
C PRO A 71 -8.22 -7.28 1.33
N PHE A 72 -7.40 -6.27 1.62
CA PHE A 72 -7.87 -4.93 1.96
C PHE A 72 -6.91 -3.85 1.46
N VAL A 73 -7.39 -2.61 1.39
CA VAL A 73 -6.63 -1.49 0.85
C VAL A 73 -6.19 -0.52 1.96
N SER A 74 -4.95 -0.06 1.88
CA SER A 74 -4.42 1.04 2.67
C SER A 74 -4.05 2.21 1.77
N ALA A 75 -4.29 3.44 2.23
CA ALA A 75 -3.91 4.67 1.54
C ALA A 75 -3.32 5.66 2.55
N ILE A 76 -2.00 5.85 2.51
CA ILE A 76 -1.26 6.67 3.47
C ILE A 76 -0.68 7.89 2.74
N TYR A 77 -0.91 9.07 3.31
CA TYR A 77 -0.42 10.34 2.81
C TYR A 77 0.16 11.17 3.95
N VAL A 78 1.31 11.76 3.68
CA VAL A 78 1.98 12.75 4.53
C VAL A 78 2.23 13.97 3.66
N THR A 79 2.00 15.17 4.18
CA THR A 79 2.28 16.44 3.52
C THR A 79 2.51 17.53 4.57
N GLN A 80 2.91 18.74 4.13
CA GLN A 80 3.16 19.92 4.96
C GLN A 80 4.14 19.64 6.11
N THR A 81 5.29 19.09 5.77
CA THR A 81 6.33 18.76 6.75
C THR A 81 7.73 19.03 6.20
N ASP A 82 8.65 19.42 7.08
CA ASP A 82 10.07 19.58 6.77
C ASP A 82 10.86 18.28 6.97
N ALA A 83 10.18 17.17 7.30
CA ALA A 83 10.80 15.85 7.46
C ALA A 83 11.49 15.38 6.17
N SER A 84 12.67 14.76 6.34
CA SER A 84 13.42 14.20 5.21
C SER A 84 12.62 13.12 4.47
N MET A 85 13.02 12.79 3.23
CA MET A 85 12.40 11.70 2.46
C MET A 85 12.45 10.36 3.20
N ASP A 86 13.58 10.09 3.87
CA ASP A 86 13.81 8.85 4.61
C ASP A 86 12.92 8.78 5.84
N MET A 87 12.81 9.87 6.60
CA MET A 87 11.90 9.94 7.76
C MET A 87 10.45 9.69 7.35
N ARG A 88 10.01 10.28 6.23
CA ARG A 88 8.64 10.09 5.73
C ARG A 88 8.40 8.67 5.22
N SER A 89 9.40 8.06 4.57
CA SER A 89 9.30 6.67 4.13
C SER A 89 9.27 5.70 5.32
N ALA A 90 10.13 5.92 6.32
CA ALA A 90 10.14 5.17 7.57
C ALA A 90 8.83 5.32 8.37
N ALA A 91 8.22 6.51 8.37
CA ALA A 91 6.91 6.71 8.99
C ALA A 91 5.83 5.86 8.31
N ILE A 92 5.83 5.78 6.97
CA ILE A 92 4.91 4.92 6.22
C ILE A 92 5.17 3.44 6.51
N ALA A 93 6.44 3.02 6.63
CA ALA A 93 6.79 1.66 7.03
C ALA A 93 6.23 1.30 8.43
N ARG A 94 6.44 2.17 9.43
CA ARG A 94 5.90 1.98 10.79
C ARG A 94 4.38 1.90 10.82
N LEU A 95 3.69 2.66 9.96
CA LEU A 95 2.24 2.52 9.81
C LEU A 95 1.86 1.17 9.20
N GLY A 96 2.69 0.62 8.30
CA GLY A 96 2.56 -0.74 7.79
C GLY A 96 2.64 -1.80 8.90
N GLU A 97 3.59 -1.65 9.83
CA GLU A 97 3.72 -2.54 11.00
C GLU A 97 2.46 -2.50 11.87
N ALA A 98 1.96 -1.30 12.16
CA ALA A 98 0.74 -1.13 12.96
C ALA A 98 -0.50 -1.73 12.28
N ILE A 99 -0.61 -1.58 10.96
CA ILE A 99 -1.70 -2.18 10.16
C ILE A 99 -1.61 -3.71 10.20
N ALA A 100 -0.42 -4.28 10.05
CA ALA A 100 -0.21 -5.72 10.09
C ALA A 100 -0.61 -6.29 11.46
N ALA A 101 -0.12 -5.70 12.55
CA ALA A 101 -0.45 -6.10 13.90
C ALA A 101 -1.97 -6.04 14.17
N ALA A 102 -2.63 -4.95 13.75
CA ALA A 102 -4.08 -4.82 13.89
C ALA A 102 -4.87 -5.88 13.10
N THR A 103 -4.35 -6.31 11.95
CA THR A 103 -4.99 -7.33 11.10
C THR A 103 -4.87 -8.73 11.69
N GLU A 104 -3.73 -9.04 12.31
CA GLU A 104 -3.50 -10.34 12.97
C GLU A 104 -4.33 -10.50 14.24
N LEU A 105 -4.54 -9.41 14.98
CA LEU A 105 -5.33 -9.38 16.21
C LEU A 105 -6.84 -9.33 15.99
N ALA A 106 -7.30 -8.92 14.81
CA ALA A 106 -8.71 -8.89 14.49
C ALA A 106 -9.28 -10.33 14.44
N PRO A 107 -10.47 -10.61 14.99
CA PRO A 107 -11.07 -11.94 14.97
C PRO A 107 -11.33 -12.44 13.54
#